data_AF-A0A451AD96-F1
#
_entry.id   AF-A0A451AD96-F1
#
_cell.length_a   1.000
_cell.length_b   1.000
_cell.length_c   1.000
_cell.angle_alpha   90.00
_cell.angle_beta   90.00
_cell.angle_gamma   90.00
#
_symmetry.space_group_name_H-M   'P 1'
#
loop_
_entity.id
_entity.type
_entity.pdbx_description
1 polymer ?
#
loop_
_entity_poly.entity_id
_entity_poly.type
_entity_poly.pdbx_seq_one_letter_code
_entity_poly.pdbx_strand_id
1 'polypeptide(L)'
;MFLFLNRLDFTPLNSGSTQPLLTQGTLKKQDLVYPDRSLLEAFSRVTRDLFEKIEKNNHESNALAAIRDLLLPKLMTGEIRVREAEKIAGEAI
;
A
#
# COMPACT_ATOMS: atom_id res chain seq x y z
N MET A 1 5.09 -11.01 -11.63
CA MET A 1 6.44 -10.56 -11.21
C MET A 1 6.44 -9.96 -9.81
N PHE A 2 5.78 -8.81 -9.56
CA PHE A 2 5.76 -8.14 -8.24
C PHE A 2 5.42 -9.06 -7.05
N LEU A 3 4.37 -9.87 -7.16
CA LEU A 3 3.94 -10.78 -6.09
C LEU A 3 4.95 -11.87 -5.76
N PHE A 4 5.73 -12.33 -6.74
CA PHE A 4 6.79 -13.30 -6.51
C PHE A 4 7.93 -12.69 -5.70
N LEU A 5 8.36 -11.48 -6.07
CA LEU A 5 9.43 -10.77 -5.35
C LEU A 5 9.04 -10.48 -3.89
N ASN A 6 7.78 -10.19 -3.61
CA ASN A 6 7.29 -10.02 -2.23
C ASN A 6 7.33 -11.30 -1.39
N ARG A 7 7.37 -12.48 -2.03
CA ARG A 7 7.43 -13.78 -1.35
C ARG A 7 8.84 -14.34 -1.27
N LEU A 8 9.80 -13.71 -1.94
CA LEU A 8 11.17 -14.17 -1.96
C LEU A 8 11.87 -13.78 -0.66
N ASP A 9 12.47 -14.76 0.02
CA ASP A 9 13.31 -14.49 1.18
C ASP A 9 14.68 -13.99 0.71
N PHE A 10 14.96 -12.71 0.97
CA PHE A 10 16.23 -12.07 0.60
C PHE A 10 17.33 -12.30 1.64
N THR A 11 16.99 -12.81 2.83
CA THR A 11 17.96 -13.09 3.91
C THR A 11 19.11 -13.99 3.46
N PRO A 12 18.87 -15.14 2.79
CA PRO A 12 19.94 -16.01 2.30
C PRO A 12 20.71 -15.41 1.11
N LEU A 13 20.18 -14.36 0.48
CA LEU A 13 20.83 -13.70 -0.67
C LEU A 13 21.77 -12.57 -0.26
N ASN A 14 21.76 -12.21 1.02
CA ASN A 14 22.62 -11.20 1.57
C ASN A 14 24.08 -11.71 1.64
N SER A 15 24.96 -11.07 0.88
CA SER A 15 26.38 -11.44 0.80
C SER A 15 27.31 -10.55 1.66
N GLY A 16 26.79 -9.54 2.35
CA GLY A 16 27.58 -8.61 3.17
C GLY A 16 27.47 -8.89 4.67
N SER A 17 28.61 -9.00 5.36
CA SER A 17 28.62 -9.35 6.80
C SER A 17 28.26 -8.19 7.73
N THR A 18 28.36 -6.95 7.26
CA THR A 18 28.08 -5.72 8.04
C THR A 18 26.93 -4.89 7.47
N GLN A 19 26.67 -4.99 6.16
CA GLN A 19 25.54 -4.36 5.48
C GLN A 19 24.89 -5.36 4.54
N PRO A 20 23.54 -5.41 4.49
CA PRO A 20 22.85 -6.24 3.52
C PRO A 20 23.21 -5.86 2.08
N LEU A 21 23.89 -6.77 1.37
CA LEU A 21 24.27 -6.57 -0.03
C LEU A 21 23.63 -7.63 -0.91
N LEU A 22 22.71 -7.18 -1.75
CA LEU A 22 22.08 -7.99 -2.79
C LEU A 22 22.71 -7.67 -4.14
N THR A 23 23.46 -8.62 -4.70
CA THR A 23 24.13 -8.42 -6.01
C THR A 23 23.20 -8.79 -7.17
N GLN A 24 23.40 -8.15 -8.32
CA GLN A 24 22.69 -8.52 -9.56
C GLN A 24 22.96 -9.98 -9.95
N GLY A 25 24.17 -10.49 -9.68
CA GLY A 25 24.53 -11.88 -9.95
C GLY A 25 23.74 -12.86 -9.09
N THR A 26 23.51 -12.54 -7.82
CA THR A 26 22.70 -13.36 -6.90
C THR A 26 21.22 -13.37 -7.29
N LEU A 27 20.69 -12.22 -7.71
CA LEU A 27 19.31 -12.09 -8.19
C LEU A 27 19.06 -12.88 -9.48
N LYS A 28 19.99 -12.83 -10.45
CA LYS A 28 19.85 -13.55 -11.72
C LYS A 28 19.86 -15.08 -11.59
N LYS A 29 20.37 -15.60 -10.45
CA LYS A 29 20.41 -17.03 -10.15
C LYS A 29 19.15 -17.53 -9.46
N GLN A 30 18.17 -16.66 -9.17
CA GLN A 30 16.93 -17.09 -8.54
C GLN A 30 16.03 -17.80 -9.56
N ASP A 31 15.63 -19.02 -9.23
CA ASP A 31 14.68 -19.77 -10.03
C ASP A 31 13.29 -19.14 -9.92
N LEU A 32 12.73 -18.78 -11.09
CA LEU A 32 11.40 -18.20 -11.20
C LEU A 32 10.54 -19.09 -12.08
N VAL A 33 9.46 -19.63 -11.52
CA VAL A 33 8.39 -20.21 -12.32
C VAL A 33 7.68 -19.09 -13.06
N TYR A 34 7.85 -19.05 -14.39
CA TYR A 34 7.17 -18.11 -15.25
C TYR A 34 6.01 -18.81 -15.98
N PRO A 35 4.75 -18.62 -15.52
CA PRO A 35 3.61 -19.25 -16.14
C PRO A 35 3.33 -18.66 -17.53
N ASP A 36 2.47 -19.35 -18.28
CA ASP A 36 2.05 -18.89 -19.59
C ASP A 36 1.26 -17.57 -19.50
N ARG A 37 1.25 -16.84 -20.62
CA ARG A 37 0.64 -15.51 -20.68
C ARG A 37 -0.85 -15.54 -20.33
N SER A 38 -1.56 -16.59 -20.72
CA SER A 38 -3.01 -16.68 -20.51
C SER A 38 -3.36 -16.78 -19.02
N LEU A 39 -2.59 -17.56 -18.25
CA LEU A 39 -2.74 -17.66 -16.81
C LEU A 39 -2.38 -16.36 -16.11
N LEU A 40 -1.31 -15.68 -16.54
CA LEU A 40 -0.93 -14.37 -16.01
C LEU A 40 -2.03 -13.33 -16.21
N GLU A 41 -2.66 -13.30 -17.38
CA GLU A 41 -3.76 -12.39 -17.67
C GLU A 41 -5.01 -12.72 -16.84
N ALA A 42 -5.36 -14.01 -16.69
CA ALA A 42 -6.47 -14.43 -15.84
C ALA A 42 -6.26 -14.05 -14.37
N PHE A 43 -5.07 -14.31 -13.85
CA PHE A 43 -4.68 -13.91 -12.50
C PHE A 43 -4.69 -12.38 -12.32
N SER A 44 -4.16 -11.64 -13.30
CA SER A 44 -4.13 -10.18 -13.26
C SER A 44 -5.53 -9.58 -13.26
N ARG A 45 -6.49 -10.16 -13.99
CA ARG A 45 -7.88 -9.70 -13.99
C ARG A 45 -8.50 -9.79 -12.59
N VAL A 46 -8.28 -10.89 -11.89
CA VAL A 46 -8.84 -11.10 -10.54
C VAL A 46 -8.16 -10.19 -9.50
N THR A 47 -6.84 -10.04 -9.59
CA THR A 47 -6.08 -9.31 -8.56
C THR A 47 -6.07 -7.81 -8.74
N ARG A 48 -6.27 -7.30 -9.95
CA ARG A 48 -6.31 -5.86 -10.24
C ARG A 48 -7.34 -5.14 -9.36
N ASP A 49 -8.58 -5.62 -9.35
CA ASP A 49 -9.66 -5.00 -8.59
C ASP A 49 -9.36 -4.98 -7.08
N LEU A 50 -8.66 -6.00 -6.58
CA LEU A 50 -8.23 -6.05 -5.17
C LEU A 50 -7.19 -4.98 -4.87
N PHE A 51 -6.17 -4.82 -5.72
CA PHE A 51 -5.16 -3.78 -5.54
C PHE A 51 -5.76 -2.37 -5.67
N GLU A 52 -6.67 -2.16 -6.62
CA GLU A 52 -7.37 -0.88 -6.77
C GLU A 52 -8.21 -0.54 -5.53
N LYS A 53 -8.88 -1.53 -4.93
CA LYS A 53 -9.60 -1.34 -3.66
C LYS A 53 -8.66 -1.02 -2.50
N ILE A 54 -7.51 -1.70 -2.41
CA ILE A 54 -6.51 -1.42 -1.37
C ILE A 54 -6.02 0.02 -1.48
N GLU A 55 -5.65 0.47 -2.68
CA GLU A 55 -5.22 1.84 -2.92
C GLU A 55 -6.31 2.87 -2.56
N LYS A 56 -7.55 2.65 -3.00
CA LYS A 56 -8.68 3.53 -2.68
C LYS A 56 -8.93 3.62 -1.17
N ASN A 57 -8.96 2.48 -0.48
CA ASN A 57 -9.19 2.44 0.96
C ASN A 57 -8.05 3.13 1.73
N ASN A 58 -6.80 2.95 1.29
CA ASN A 58 -5.66 3.64 1.90
C ASN A 58 -5.77 5.15 1.71
N HIS A 59 -6.16 5.61 0.52
CA HIS A 59 -6.35 7.02 0.24
C HIS A 59 -7.47 7.61 1.09
N GLU A 60 -8.63 6.95 1.15
CA GLU A 60 -9.77 7.34 1.97
C GLU A 60 -9.40 7.36 3.46
N SER A 61 -8.73 6.33 3.97
CA SER A 61 -8.28 6.27 5.36
C SER A 61 -7.33 7.43 5.70
N ASN A 62 -6.42 7.80 4.79
CA ASN A 62 -5.51 8.92 4.99
C ASN A 62 -6.25 10.27 4.97
N ALA A 63 -7.21 10.44 4.04
CA ALA A 63 -8.05 11.63 3.97
C ALA A 63 -8.90 11.81 5.24
N LEU A 64 -9.53 10.73 5.71
CA LEU A 64 -10.31 10.72 6.96
C LEU A 64 -9.45 11.04 8.18
N ALA A 65 -8.23 10.48 8.25
CA ALA A 65 -7.29 10.80 9.31
C ALA A 65 -6.89 12.28 9.31
N ALA A 66 -6.64 12.86 8.12
CA ALA A 66 -6.33 14.28 7.99
C ALA A 66 -7.52 15.18 8.39
N ILE A 67 -8.75 14.82 8.00
CA ILE A 67 -9.97 15.54 8.41
C ILE A 67 -10.15 15.46 9.93
N ARG A 68 -9.94 14.28 10.53
CA ARG A 68 -9.97 14.12 11.99
C ARG A 68 -8.95 15.03 12.66
N ASP A 69 -7.70 15.01 12.20
CA ASP A 69 -6.61 15.77 12.82
C ASP A 69 -6.81 17.29 12.68
N LEU A 70 -7.51 17.73 11.63
CA LEU A 70 -7.94 19.11 11.46
C LEU A 70 -9.09 19.49 12.40
N LEU A 71 -10.13 18.65 12.49
CA LEU A 71 -11.38 18.98 13.17
C LEU A 71 -11.33 18.75 14.67
N LEU A 72 -10.65 17.69 15.12
CA LEU A 72 -10.64 17.28 16.53
C LEU A 72 -10.11 18.36 17.47
N PRO A 73 -8.99 19.07 17.17
CA PRO A 73 -8.53 20.16 18.02
C PRO A 73 -9.57 21.27 18.17
N LYS A 74 -10.24 21.65 17.06
CA LYS A 74 -11.25 22.72 17.03
C LYS A 74 -12.53 22.35 17.77
N LEU A 75 -12.91 21.07 17.72
CA LEU A 75 -14.03 20.55 18.51
C LEU A 75 -13.69 20.53 20.00
N MET A 76 -12.46 20.13 20.36
CA MET A 76 -12.01 20.08 21.76
C MET A 76 -11.87 21.47 22.38
N THR A 77 -11.46 22.49 21.62
CA THR A 77 -11.43 23.89 22.08
C THR A 77 -12.81 24.55 22.07
N GLY A 78 -13.81 23.95 21.41
CA GLY A 78 -15.13 24.52 21.22
C GLY A 78 -15.20 25.63 20.18
N GLU A 79 -14.15 25.81 19.36
CA GLU A 79 -14.11 26.75 18.24
C GLU A 79 -15.20 26.47 17.20
N ILE A 80 -15.56 25.20 17.02
CA ILE A 80 -16.63 24.76 16.11
C ILE A 80 -17.57 23.80 16.84
N ARG A 81 -18.82 23.76 16.41
CA ARG A 81 -19.82 22.77 16.86
C ARG A 81 -19.80 21.54 15.96
N VAL A 82 -20.34 20.43 16.46
CA VAL A 82 -20.45 19.16 15.72
C VAL A 82 -21.15 19.34 14.37
N ARG A 83 -22.23 20.13 14.31
CA ARG A 83 -22.95 20.44 13.04
C ARG A 83 -22.07 21.13 12.00
N GLU A 84 -21.14 21.97 12.42
CA GLU A 84 -20.21 22.66 11.51
C GLU A 84 -19.13 21.70 11.03
N ALA A 85 -18.61 20.86 11.93
CA ALA A 85 -17.66 19.81 11.58
C ALA A 85 -18.24 18.79 10.59
N GLU A 86 -19.51 18.38 10.76
CA GLU A 86 -20.22 17.49 9.81
C GLU A 86 -20.31 18.11 8.41
N LYS A 87 -20.58 19.41 8.33
CA LYS A 87 -20.63 20.12 7.04
C LYS A 87 -19.26 20.15 6.37
N ILE A 88 -18.20 20.47 7.10
CA ILE A 88 -16.83 20.52 6.57
C ILE A 88 -16.38 19.13 6.10
N ALA A 89 -16.68 18.08 6.88
CA ALA A 89 -16.33 16.71 6.53
C ALA A 89 -17.09 16.23 5.28
N GLY A 90 -18.37 16.57 5.15
CA GLY A 90 -19.19 16.22 3.99
C GLY A 90 -18.86 17.00 2.71
N GLU A 91 -18.17 18.14 2.80
CA GLU A 91 -17.66 18.88 1.65
C GLU A 91 -16.27 18.38 1.19
N ALA A 92 -15.55 17.68 2.06
CA ALA A 92 -14.17 17.24 1.83
C ALA A 92 -14.05 15.80 1.26
N ILE A 93 -15.15 15.04 1.25
CA ILE A 93 -15.27 13.66 0.76
C ILE A 93 -16.28 13.65 -0.39
#